data_AF-A0A6C0GJ35-F1
#
_entry.id   AF-A0A6C0GJ35-F1
#
_cell.length_a   1.000
_cell.length_b   1.000
_cell.length_c   1.000
_cell.angle_alpha   90.00
_cell.angle_beta   90.00
_cell.angle_gamma   90.00
#
_symmetry.space_group_name_H-M   'P 1'
#
loop_
_entity.id
_entity.type
_entity.pdbx_description
1 polymer ?
#
loop_
_entity_poly.entity_id
_entity_poly.type
_entity_poly.pdbx_seq_one_letter_code
_entity_poly.pdbx_strand_id
1 'polypeptide(L)'
;MTEKKLRKIIALAIVVGAIMALFDMAYGTTILLGGLAAFLLLKLIKLIAKKKYTWTTLHVVQLIFILIALASLALRYYEYPYGRVVFIIAFLAESLVSAKIMLNEKFGNDNVNNFFRMVKQFLLAQRQGSRRI
;
A
#
# COMPACT_ATOMS: atom_id res chain seq x y z
N MET A 1 21.39 12.54 -7.04
CA MET A 1 20.49 11.54 -7.67
C MET A 1 19.05 12.06 -7.59
N THR A 2 18.30 12.13 -8.70
CA THR A 2 16.94 12.72 -8.69
C THR A 2 15.90 11.74 -8.12
N GLU A 3 14.85 12.24 -7.46
CA GLU A 3 13.76 11.43 -6.86
C GLU A 3 13.13 10.45 -7.87
N LYS A 4 13.09 10.82 -9.15
CA LYS A 4 12.66 9.96 -10.26
C LYS A 4 13.57 8.74 -10.47
N LYS A 5 14.89 8.90 -10.33
CA LYS A 5 15.86 7.80 -10.44
C LYS A 5 15.75 6.84 -9.25
N LEU A 6 15.60 7.37 -8.04
CA LEU A 6 15.44 6.56 -6.82
C LEU A 6 14.18 5.67 -6.89
N ARG A 7 13.04 6.21 -7.34
CA ARG A 7 11.81 5.43 -7.52
C ARG A 7 11.95 4.31 -8.55
N LYS A 8 12.67 4.55 -9.65
CA LYS A 8 12.95 3.53 -10.66
C LYS A 8 13.81 2.40 -10.12
N ILE A 9 14.82 2.71 -9.30
CA ILE A 9 15.69 1.71 -8.67
C ILE A 9 14.88 0.85 -7.69
N ILE A 10 14.05 1.47 -6.84
CA ILE A 10 13.20 0.75 -5.90
C ILE A 10 12.21 -0.15 -6.65
N ALA A 11 11.56 0.36 -7.70
CA ALA A 11 10.65 -0.43 -8.51
C ALA A 11 11.35 -1.61 -9.20
N LEU A 12 12.57 -1.39 -9.73
CA LEU A 12 13.37 -2.44 -10.33
C LEU A 12 13.76 -3.51 -9.30
N ALA A 13 14.18 -3.11 -8.10
CA ALA A 13 14.51 -4.05 -7.02
C ALA A 13 13.31 -4.91 -6.61
N ILE A 14 12.11 -4.33 -6.54
CA ILE A 14 10.87 -5.08 -6.26
C ILE A 14 10.57 -6.07 -7.38
N VAL A 15 10.64 -5.65 -8.64
CA VAL A 15 10.37 -6.53 -9.79
C VAL A 15 11.38 -7.68 -9.86
N VAL A 16 12.67 -7.37 -9.75
CA VAL A 16 13.74 -8.39 -9.76
C VAL A 16 13.61 -9.33 -8.57
N GLY A 17 13.38 -8.80 -7.36
CA GLY A 17 13.15 -9.61 -6.16
C GLY A 17 11.92 -10.51 -6.30
N ALA A 18 10.82 -10.01 -6.88
CA ALA A 18 9.62 -10.79 -7.13
C ALA A 18 9.88 -11.93 -8.12
N ILE A 19 10.55 -11.64 -9.24
CA ILE A 19 10.94 -12.65 -10.24
C ILE A 19 11.82 -13.71 -9.57
N MET A 20 12.87 -13.33 -8.86
CA MET A 20 13.77 -14.26 -8.17
C MET A 20 13.05 -15.10 -7.11
N ALA A 21 12.10 -14.52 -6.39
CA ALA A 21 11.28 -15.24 -5.41
C ALA A 21 10.32 -16.24 -6.07
N LEU A 22 9.83 -15.96 -7.28
CA LEU A 22 9.01 -16.91 -8.06
C LEU A 22 9.82 -18.12 -8.56
N PHE A 23 11.12 -17.93 -8.77
CA PHE A 23 12.05 -19.00 -9.17
C PHE A 23 12.80 -19.63 -7.97
N ASP A 24 12.28 -19.47 -6.75
CA ASP A 24 12.84 -20.02 -5.50
C ASP A 24 14.34 -19.73 -5.27
N MET A 25 14.83 -18.60 -5.79
CA MET A 25 16.21 -18.19 -5.56
C MET A 25 16.39 -17.72 -4.10
N ALA A 26 17.43 -18.21 -3.43
CA ALA A 26 17.70 -17.96 -2.00
C ALA A 26 17.65 -16.47 -1.59
N TYR A 27 18.08 -15.57 -2.48
CA TYR A 27 18.11 -14.12 -2.23
C TYR A 27 16.87 -13.36 -2.71
N GLY A 28 15.98 -13.99 -3.48
CA GLY A 28 14.83 -13.33 -4.11
C GLY A 28 13.88 -12.73 -3.09
N THR A 29 13.55 -13.48 -2.04
CA THR A 29 12.69 -13.00 -0.95
C THR A 29 13.33 -11.82 -0.20
N THR A 30 14.64 -11.86 0.07
CA THR A 30 15.33 -10.78 0.80
C THR A 30 15.39 -9.49 -0.01
N ILE A 31 15.68 -9.60 -1.32
CA ILE A 31 15.70 -8.46 -2.24
C ILE A 31 14.28 -7.86 -2.37
N LEU A 32 13.26 -8.70 -2.48
CA LEU A 32 11.86 -8.26 -2.53
C LEU A 32 11.45 -7.51 -1.26
N LEU A 33 11.75 -8.08 -0.08
CA LEU A 33 11.43 -7.45 1.19
C LEU A 33 12.19 -6.13 1.39
N GLY A 34 13.47 -6.07 1.01
CA GLY A 34 14.26 -4.84 1.03
C GLY A 34 13.70 -3.76 0.11
N GLY A 35 13.29 -4.13 -1.11
CA GLY A 35 12.63 -3.23 -2.05
C GLY A 35 11.30 -2.69 -1.53
N LEU A 36 10.46 -3.56 -0.95
CA LEU A 36 9.19 -3.18 -0.33
C LEU A 36 9.38 -2.27 0.88
N ALA A 37 10.37 -2.55 1.74
CA ALA A 37 10.72 -1.72 2.88
C ALA A 37 11.18 -0.31 2.42
N ALA A 38 12.07 -0.24 1.43
CA ALA A 38 12.53 1.02 0.87
C ALA A 38 11.39 1.84 0.24
N PHE A 39 10.43 1.17 -0.41
CA PHE A 39 9.24 1.81 -0.95
C PHE A 39 8.35 2.41 0.13
N LEU A 40 8.06 1.66 1.20
CA LEU A 40 7.28 2.12 2.34
C LEU A 40 7.97 3.27 3.07
N LEU A 41 9.29 3.21 3.27
CA LEU A 41 10.09 4.30 3.84
C LEU A 41 10.01 5.56 2.98
N LEU A 42 10.09 5.44 1.66
CA LEU A 42 10.00 6.59 0.76
C LEU A 42 8.60 7.23 0.82
N LYS A 43 7.53 6.42 0.93
CA LYS A 43 6.17 6.92 1.18
C LYS A 43 6.07 7.64 2.52
N LEU A 44 6.63 7.06 3.59
CA LEU A 44 6.65 7.63 4.93
C LEU A 44 7.34 9.00 4.95
N ILE A 45 8.54 9.08 4.38
CA ILE A 45 9.30 10.33 4.29
C ILE A 45 8.51 11.37 3.50
N LYS A 46 7.88 10.98 2.38
CA LYS A 46 7.09 11.90 1.58
C LYS A 46 5.82 12.38 2.30
N LEU A 47 5.19 11.51 3.08
CA LEU A 47 4.03 11.83 3.91
C LEU A 47 4.40 12.86 4.98
N ILE A 48 5.51 12.65 5.69
CA ILE A 48 6.00 13.53 6.75
C ILE A 48 6.55 14.85 6.17
N ALA A 49 7.23 14.79 5.03
CA ALA A 49 7.83 15.97 4.39
C ALA A 49 6.80 16.91 3.74
N LYS A 50 5.52 16.50 3.60
CA LYS A 50 4.42 17.40 3.24
C LYS A 50 4.10 18.36 4.40
N LYS A 51 5.03 19.28 4.72
CA LYS A 51 4.89 20.33 5.75
C LYS A 51 3.80 21.38 5.45
N LYS A 52 3.13 21.33 4.28
CA LYS A 52 2.14 22.33 3.82
C LYS A 52 0.67 21.90 3.94
N TYR A 53 0.36 20.69 4.40
CA TYR A 53 -1.02 20.20 4.46
C TYR A 53 -1.49 19.96 5.90
N THR A 54 -2.74 20.36 6.18
CA THR A 54 -3.50 19.92 7.35
C THR A 54 -3.59 18.39 7.31
N TRP A 55 -3.03 17.73 8.32
CA TRP A 55 -3.07 16.29 8.45
C TRP A 55 -4.53 15.85 8.62
N THR A 56 -5.12 15.32 7.56
CA THR A 56 -6.48 14.74 7.64
C THR A 56 -6.42 13.34 8.24
N THR A 57 -7.54 12.86 8.77
CA THR A 57 -7.66 11.51 9.35
C THR A 57 -7.15 10.41 8.40
N LEU A 58 -7.32 10.58 7.09
CA LEU A 58 -6.81 9.63 6.07
C LEU A 58 -5.27 9.52 6.07
N HIS A 59 -4.55 10.63 6.27
CA HIS A 59 -3.08 10.61 6.33
C HIS A 59 -2.59 9.89 7.59
N VAL A 60 -3.28 10.07 8.73
CA VAL A 60 -2.98 9.35 9.98
C VAL A 60 -3.24 7.85 9.81
N VAL A 61 -4.37 7.48 9.20
CA VAL A 61 -4.68 6.08 8.89
C VAL A 61 -3.64 5.48 7.94
N GLN A 62 -3.20 6.22 6.91
CA GLN A 62 -2.13 5.79 6.01
C GLN A 62 -0.82 5.54 6.78
N LEU A 63 -0.45 6.48 7.67
CA LEU A 63 0.74 6.36 8.51
C LEU A 63 0.69 5.08 9.37
N ILE A 64 -0.43 4.81 10.03
CA ILE A 64 -0.63 3.61 10.85
C ILE A 64 -0.42 2.35 10.01
N PHE A 65 -1.02 2.26 8.82
CA PHE A 65 -0.84 1.09 7.95
C PHE A 65 0.60 0.93 7.45
N ILE A 66 1.31 2.03 7.14
CA ILE A 66 2.74 1.97 6.80
C ILE A 66 3.55 1.40 7.98
N LEU A 67 3.29 1.87 9.21
CA LEU A 67 3.99 1.39 10.40
C LEU A 67 3.68 -0.08 10.69
N ILE A 68 2.43 -0.51 10.57
CA ILE A 68 2.04 -1.92 10.73
C ILE A 68 2.72 -2.78 9.65
N ALA A 69 2.78 -2.32 8.40
CA ALA A 69 3.44 -3.05 7.32
C ALA A 69 4.95 -3.20 7.60
N LEU A 70 5.63 -2.12 8.01
CA LEU A 70 7.05 -2.16 8.39
C LEU A 70 7.29 -3.07 9.60
N ALA A 71 6.48 -2.96 10.65
CA ALA A 71 6.56 -3.82 11.83
C ALA A 71 6.32 -5.30 11.47
N SER A 72 5.36 -5.59 10.59
CA SER A 72 5.08 -6.95 10.12
C SER A 72 6.23 -7.53 9.29
N LEU A 73 6.92 -6.68 8.54
CA LEU A 73 8.11 -7.06 7.78
C LEU A 73 9.29 -7.38 8.71
N ALA A 74 9.45 -6.62 9.80
CA ALA A 74 10.41 -6.92 10.86
C ALA A 74 10.04 -8.20 11.62
N LEU A 75 8.77 -8.41 11.98
CA LEU A 75 8.32 -9.63 12.65
C LEU A 75 8.47 -10.88 11.78
N ARG A 76 8.37 -10.75 10.45
CA ARG A 76 8.71 -11.84 9.52
C ARG A 76 10.18 -12.24 9.62
N TYR A 77 11.08 -11.30 9.87
CA TYR A 77 12.50 -11.60 10.12
C TYR A 77 12.69 -12.43 11.39
N TYR A 78 11.83 -12.23 12.40
CA TYR A 78 11.78 -13.02 13.63
C TYR A 78 10.86 -14.26 13.54
N GLU A 79 10.58 -14.74 12.32
CA GLU A 79 9.79 -15.96 12.05
C GLU A 79 8.37 -15.98 12.63
N TYR A 80 7.77 -14.81 12.89
CA TYR A 80 6.40 -14.77 13.40
C TYR A 80 5.41 -15.30 12.34
N PRO A 81 4.60 -16.34 12.65
CA PRO A 81 3.82 -17.07 11.65
C PRO A 81 2.80 -16.19 10.92
N TYR A 82 2.27 -15.17 11.60
CA TYR A 82 1.26 -14.27 11.05
C TYR A 82 1.84 -13.03 10.34
N GLY A 83 3.16 -12.80 10.42
CA GLY A 83 3.78 -11.57 9.90
C GLY A 83 3.54 -11.35 8.39
N ARG A 84 3.44 -12.43 7.60
CA ARG A 84 3.15 -12.35 6.15
C ARG A 84 1.73 -11.87 5.87
N VAL A 85 0.75 -12.43 6.57
CA VAL A 85 -0.67 -12.10 6.37
C VAL A 85 -0.94 -10.67 6.83
N VAL A 86 -0.41 -10.30 8.00
CA VAL A 86 -0.54 -8.93 8.52
C VAL A 86 0.13 -7.93 7.58
N PHE A 87 1.31 -8.26 7.05
CA PHE A 87 1.96 -7.42 6.03
C PHE A 87 1.08 -7.23 4.79
N ILE A 88 0.52 -8.30 4.22
CA ILE A 88 -0.32 -8.23 3.03
C ILE A 88 -1.55 -7.35 3.30
N ILE A 89 -2.24 -7.57 4.41
CA ILE A 89 -3.43 -6.79 4.79
C ILE A 89 -3.07 -5.32 4.98
N ALA A 90 -2.00 -5.02 5.72
CA ALA A 90 -1.57 -3.65 5.98
C ALA A 90 -1.12 -2.94 4.70
N PHE A 91 -0.39 -3.64 3.81
CA PHE A 91 0.05 -3.10 2.53
C PHE A 91 -1.12 -2.80 1.58
N LEU A 92 -2.12 -3.70 1.52
CA LEU A 92 -3.34 -3.49 0.75
C LEU A 92 -4.15 -2.31 1.30
N ALA A 93 -4.33 -2.24 2.62
CA ALA A 93 -5.04 -1.16 3.28
C ALA A 93 -4.33 0.20 3.06
N GLU A 94 -3.00 0.25 3.19
CA GLU A 94 -2.19 1.43 2.87
C GLU A 94 -2.38 1.87 1.42
N SER A 95 -2.35 0.93 0.48
CA SER A 95 -2.51 1.20 -0.95
C SER A 95 -3.89 1.77 -1.28
N LEU A 96 -4.95 1.24 -0.68
CA LEU A 96 -6.32 1.75 -0.83
C LEU A 96 -6.47 3.17 -0.27
N VAL A 97 -5.93 3.42 0.92
CA VAL A 97 -5.97 4.75 1.55
C VAL A 97 -5.15 5.74 0.71
N SER A 98 -3.97 5.34 0.24
CA SER A 98 -3.12 6.16 -0.63
C SER A 98 -3.83 6.51 -1.95
N ALA A 99 -4.52 5.55 -2.57
CA ALA A 99 -5.34 5.79 -3.75
C ALA A 99 -6.49 6.76 -3.45
N LYS A 100 -7.19 6.60 -2.31
CA LYS A 100 -8.26 7.52 -1.90
C LYS A 100 -7.73 8.94 -1.67
N ILE A 101 -6.58 9.11 -1.03
CA ILE A 101 -5.95 10.43 -0.84
C ILE A 101 -5.61 11.05 -2.19
N MET A 102 -5.00 10.28 -3.09
CA MET A 102 -4.66 10.77 -4.43
C MET A 102 -5.90 11.15 -5.26
N LEU A 103 -6.98 10.38 -5.15
CA LEU A 103 -8.26 10.71 -5.79
C LEU A 103 -8.86 11.97 -5.17
N ASN A 104 -8.84 12.11 -3.85
CA ASN A 104 -9.33 13.30 -3.16
C ASN A 104 -8.56 14.56 -3.57
N GLU A 105 -7.23 14.45 -3.72
CA GLU A 105 -6.38 15.56 -4.20
C GLU A 105 -6.68 15.94 -5.65
N LYS A 106 -7.01 14.97 -6.53
CA LYS A 106 -7.24 15.22 -7.96
C LYS A 106 -8.65 15.63 -8.33
N PHE A 107 -9.65 15.06 -7.66
CA PHE A 107 -11.06 15.18 -8.06
C PHE A 107 -11.94 15.84 -7.00
N GLY A 108 -11.39 16.14 -5.82
CA GLY A 108 -12.15 16.67 -4.69
C GLY A 108 -12.85 15.58 -3.87
N ASN A 109 -12.97 15.80 -2.56
CA ASN A 109 -13.47 14.81 -1.60
C ASN A 109 -14.91 14.35 -1.91
N ASP A 110 -15.79 15.25 -2.34
CA ASP A 110 -17.21 14.94 -2.55
C ASP A 110 -17.44 14.04 -3.76
N ASN A 111 -16.72 14.30 -4.86
CA ASN A 111 -16.77 13.48 -6.06
C ASN A 111 -16.27 12.06 -5.80
N VAL A 112 -15.20 11.93 -5.03
CA VAL A 112 -14.63 10.62 -4.65
C VAL A 112 -15.57 9.87 -3.71
N ASN A 113 -16.15 10.53 -2.72
CA ASN A 113 -17.12 9.89 -1.82
C ASN A 113 -18.38 9.45 -2.58
N ASN A 114 -18.87 10.24 -3.54
CA ASN A 114 -19.98 9.86 -4.40
C ASN A 114 -19.63 8.67 -5.31
N PHE A 115 -18.42 8.65 -5.89
CA PHE A 115 -17.94 7.51 -6.67
C PHE A 115 -17.91 6.22 -5.83
N PHE A 116 -17.30 6.24 -4.65
CA PHE A 116 -17.28 5.06 -3.77
C PHE A 116 -18.68 4.65 -3.31
N ARG A 117 -19.59 5.61 -3.10
CA ARG A 117 -20.99 5.34 -2.77
C ARG A 117 -21.69 4.62 -3.93
N MET A 118 -21.51 5.08 -5.17
CA MET A 118 -22.07 4.43 -6.36
C MET A 118 -21.49 3.02 -6.57
N VAL A 119 -20.18 2.84 -6.42
CA VAL A 119 -19.54 1.51 -6.52
C VAL A 119 -20.09 0.56 -5.44
N LYS A 120 -20.24 1.03 -4.20
CA LYS A 120 -20.84 0.24 -3.12
C LYS A 120 -22.28 -0.16 -3.45
N GLN A 121 -23.09 0.77 -3.94
CA GLN A 121 -24.48 0.50 -4.34
C GLN A 121 -24.53 -0.52 -5.49
N PHE A 122 -23.66 -0.40 -6.49
CA PHE A 122 -23.56 -1.35 -7.59
C PHE A 122 -23.19 -2.76 -7.10
N LEU A 123 -22.19 -2.90 -6.23
CA LEU A 123 -21.79 -4.19 -5.67
C LEU A 123 -22.89 -4.83 -4.79
N LEU A 124 -23.64 -4.01 -4.06
CA LEU A 124 -24.80 -4.47 -3.29
C LEU A 124 -25.92 -4.96 -4.20
N ALA A 125 -26.19 -4.25 -5.31
CA ALA A 125 -27.17 -4.66 -6.31
C ALA A 125 -26.77 -5.99 -6.99
N GLN A 126 -25.48 -6.16 -7.33
CA GLN A 126 -24.94 -7.42 -7.85
C GLN A 126 -25.15 -8.59 -6.87
N ARG A 127 -24.93 -8.37 -5.57
CA ARG A 127 -25.20 -9.37 -4.53
C ARG A 127 -26.69 -9.72 -4.39
N GLN A 128 -27.58 -8.77 -4.59
CA GLN A 128 -29.03 -9.02 -4.53
C GLN A 128 -29.54 -9.75 -5.78
N GLY A 129 -28.99 -9.45 -6.96
CA GLY A 129 -29.26 -10.21 -8.19
C GLY A 129 -28.79 -11.66 -8.09
N SER A 130 -27.62 -11.90 -7.50
CA SER A 130 -27.07 -13.25 -7.28
C SER A 130 -27.84 -14.11 -6.27
N ARG A 131 -28.72 -13.54 -5.44
CA ARG A 131 -29.57 -14.29 -4.49
C ARG A 131 -30.97 -14.62 -5.03
N ARG A 132 -31.32 -14.12 -6.22
CA ARG A 132 -32.61 -14.39 -6.88
C ARG A 132 -32.52 -15.50 -7.95
N ILE A 133 -31.35 -16.11 -8.12
CA ILE A 133 -31.09 -17.24 -9.03
C ILE A 133 -30.90 -18.49 -8.16
#